data_AF-W4VDZ2-F1
#
_entry.id   AF-W4VDZ2-F1
#
_cell.length_a   1.000
_cell.length_b   1.000
_cell.length_c   1.000
_cell.angle_alpha   90.00
_cell.angle_beta   90.00
_cell.angle_gamma   90.00
#
_symmetry.space_group_name_H-M   'P 1'
#
loop_
_entity.id
_entity.type
_entity.pdbx_description
1 polymer ?
#
loop_
_entity_poly.entity_id
_entity_poly.type
_entity_poly.pdbx_seq_one_letter_code
_entity_poly.pdbx_strand_id
1 'polypeptide(L)'
;MQLTNWRVDEPFYDLFCGSGTIPIEAALIGQNIAPGFNRSFAAEQWEFISSSVWEKALEEAEDLANYDQPPLAIYGSDLDPKVVEIAKNNAIEAGLADLVGWKQMEAADFHSRQEGGYIVSNPPHMERG
;
A
#
# COMPACT_ATOMS: atom_id res chain seq x y z
N MET A 1 4.10 8.39 2.42
CA MET A 1 4.90 7.60 3.38
C MET A 1 6.29 8.17 3.67
N GLN A 2 7.10 8.62 2.70
CA GLN A 2 8.47 9.11 2.95
C GLN A 2 8.57 10.38 3.84
N LEU A 3 7.46 11.08 4.07
CA LEU A 3 7.36 12.25 4.95
C LEU A 3 6.75 11.94 6.32
N THR A 4 6.36 10.68 6.58
CA THR A 4 5.77 10.24 7.83
C THR A 4 6.82 9.51 8.67
N ASN A 5 6.84 9.71 9.99
CA ASN A 5 7.71 8.96 10.91
C ASN A 5 7.19 7.53 11.20
N TRP A 6 6.31 7.00 10.34
CA TRP A 6 5.75 5.67 10.50
C TRP A 6 6.86 4.62 10.56
N ARG A 7 6.73 3.69 11.50
CA ARG A 7 7.62 2.55 11.67
C ARG A 7 6.83 1.28 11.43
N VAL A 8 7.48 0.31 10.78
CA VAL A 8 6.85 -0.94 10.30
C VAL A 8 6.28 -1.82 11.42
N ASP A 9 6.73 -1.62 12.65
CA ASP A 9 6.27 -2.28 13.88
C ASP A 9 5.08 -1.59 14.55
N GLU A 10 4.67 -0.42 14.06
CA GLU A 10 3.52 0.33 14.57
C GLU A 10 2.30 0.24 13.63
N PRO A 11 1.08 0.19 14.17
CA PRO A 11 -0.13 0.13 13.35
C PRO A 11 -0.28 1.33 12.43
N PHE A 12 -0.76 1.09 11.22
CA PHE A 12 -1.05 2.10 10.22
C PHE A 12 -2.51 2.04 9.82
N TYR A 13 -3.18 3.20 9.80
CA TYR A 13 -4.57 3.32 9.45
C TYR A 13 -4.77 4.40 8.40
N ASP A 14 -5.47 4.06 7.31
CA ASP A 14 -6.08 5.03 6.42
C ASP A 14 -7.60 4.93 6.51
N LEU A 15 -8.25 5.95 7.07
CA LEU A 15 -9.70 6.00 7.29
C LEU A 15 -10.50 6.54 6.09
N PHE A 16 -9.83 6.97 5.03
CA PHE A 16 -10.42 7.44 3.77
C PHE A 16 -9.63 6.81 2.61
N CYS A 17 -9.50 5.49 2.63
CA CYS A 17 -8.47 4.81 1.86
C CYS A 17 -8.65 4.89 0.35
N GLY A 18 -9.85 5.24 -0.15
CA GLY A 18 -10.06 5.37 -1.58
C GLY A 18 -9.69 4.07 -2.30
N SER A 19 -8.95 4.19 -3.40
CA SER A 19 -8.41 3.05 -4.16
C SER A 19 -7.33 2.24 -3.45
N GLY A 20 -7.00 2.53 -2.19
CA GLY A 20 -6.04 1.78 -1.39
C GLY A 20 -4.58 2.16 -1.60
N THR A 21 -4.28 3.22 -2.34
CA THR A 21 -2.92 3.60 -2.73
C THR A 21 -1.99 3.79 -1.52
N ILE A 22 -2.43 4.50 -0.48
CA ILE A 22 -1.61 4.80 0.70
C ILE A 22 -1.29 3.52 1.50
N PRO A 23 -2.27 2.66 1.87
CA PRO A 23 -1.98 1.37 2.51
C PRO A 23 -1.11 0.44 1.67
N ILE A 24 -1.30 0.40 0.34
CA ILE A 24 -0.48 -0.43 -0.57
C ILE A 24 0.97 0.06 -0.58
N GLU A 25 1.20 1.37 -0.67
CA GLU A 25 2.56 1.94 -0.56
C GLU A 25 3.19 1.65 0.80
N ALA A 26 2.41 1.72 1.89
CA ALA A 26 2.89 1.38 3.23
C ALA A 26 3.31 -0.10 3.32
N ALA A 27 2.55 -1.02 2.72
CA ALA A 27 2.87 -2.44 2.70
C ALA A 27 4.14 -2.74 1.88
N LEU A 28 4.30 -2.09 0.72
CA LEU A 28 5.50 -2.20 -0.12
C LEU A 28 6.75 -1.72 0.63
N ILE A 29 6.67 -0.54 1.27
CA ILE A 29 7.77 0.00 2.09
C ILE A 29 8.03 -0.92 3.29
N GLY A 30 6.98 -1.41 3.93
CA GLY A 30 7.06 -2.28 5.09
C GLY A 30 7.90 -3.52 4.81
N GLN A 31 7.59 -4.20 3.71
CA GLN A 31 8.30 -5.42 3.25
C GLN A 31 9.59 -5.15 2.48
N ASN A 32 10.02 -3.89 2.36
CA ASN A 32 11.15 -3.49 1.53
C ASN A 32 11.02 -3.94 0.05
N ILE A 33 9.78 -4.04 -0.45
CA ILE A 33 9.47 -4.38 -1.84
C ILE A 33 9.51 -3.09 -2.67
N ALA A 34 10.19 -3.13 -3.80
CA ALA A 34 10.22 -2.01 -4.72
C ALA A 34 8.80 -1.67 -5.20
N PRO A 35 8.34 -0.40 -5.17
CA PRO A 35 7.00 -0.02 -5.59
C PRO A 35 6.73 -0.19 -7.10
N GLY A 36 7.75 -0.63 -7.85
CA GLY A 36 7.67 -1.05 -9.24
C GLY A 36 7.52 -2.54 -9.47
N PHE A 37 7.60 -3.37 -8.42
CA PHE A 37 7.79 -4.81 -8.55
C PHE A 37 6.69 -5.51 -9.34
N ASN A 38 5.43 -5.12 -9.13
CA ASN A 38 4.27 -5.76 -9.78
C ASN A 38 3.62 -4.91 -10.88
N ARG A 39 4.34 -3.94 -11.46
CA ARG A 39 3.82 -3.12 -12.58
C ARG A 39 4.78 -3.11 -13.76
N SER A 40 4.22 -3.17 -14.95
CA SER A 40 4.95 -2.93 -16.19
C SER A 40 5.14 -1.43 -16.44
N PHE A 41 6.38 -0.99 -16.66
CA PHE A 41 6.73 0.37 -17.03
C PHE A 41 6.80 0.53 -18.56
N ALA A 42 6.35 1.67 -19.08
CA ALA A 42 6.46 1.97 -20.52
C ALA A 42 7.92 1.93 -21.05
N ALA A 43 8.90 2.14 -20.17
CA ALA A 43 10.32 2.06 -20.49
C ALA A 43 10.84 0.61 -20.70
N GLU A 44 10.07 -0.42 -20.31
CA GLU A 44 10.37 -1.83 -20.63
C GLU A 44 10.24 -2.12 -22.12
N GLN A 45 9.48 -1.32 -22.86
CA GLN A 45 9.29 -1.47 -24.31
C GLN A 45 10.27 -0.65 -25.15
N TRP A 46 11.23 0.03 -24.52
CA TRP A 46 12.22 0.84 -25.23
C TRP A 46 13.34 -0.03 -25.79
N GLU A 47 13.49 -0.05 -27.11
CA GLU A 47 14.46 -0.91 -27.83
C GLU A 47 15.94 -0.71 -27.42
N PHE A 48 16.26 0.39 -26.74
CA PHE A 48 17.62 0.72 -26.29
C PHE A 48 17.92 0.33 -24.85
N ILE A 49 16.93 -0.13 -24.08
CA ILE A 49 17.15 -0.70 -22.74
C ILE A 49 17.02 -2.22 -22.90
N SER A 50 18.08 -2.97 -22.60
CA SER A 50 18.00 -4.44 -22.72
C SER A 50 17.07 -5.00 -21.65
N SER A 51 16.32 -6.04 -22.03
CA SER A 51 15.47 -6.81 -21.10
C SER A 51 16.26 -7.32 -19.88
N SER A 52 17.54 -7.65 -20.07
CA SER A 52 18.43 -8.09 -18.99
C SER A 52 18.68 -7.05 -17.89
N VAL A 53 18.55 -5.75 -18.18
CA VAL A 53 18.65 -4.70 -17.16
C VAL A 53 17.40 -4.68 -16.28
N TRP A 54 16.23 -4.91 -16.88
CA TRP A 54 14.95 -5.03 -16.17
C TRP A 54 14.88 -6.29 -15.33
N GLU A 55 15.26 -7.44 -15.90
CA GLU A 55 15.34 -8.72 -15.19
C GLU A 55 16.25 -8.60 -13.97
N LYS A 56 17.43 -7.99 -14.12
CA LYS A 56 18.37 -7.82 -13.00
C LYS A 56 17.83 -6.86 -11.93
N ALA A 57 17.13 -5.79 -12.31
CA ALA A 57 16.51 -4.88 -11.34
C ALA A 57 15.35 -5.53 -10.58
N LEU A 58 14.61 -6.43 -11.23
CA LEU A 58 13.58 -7.26 -10.59
C LEU A 58 14.21 -8.27 -9.63
N GLU A 59 15.27 -8.97 -10.07
CA GLU A 59 16.01 -9.95 -9.25
C GLU A 59 16.62 -9.29 -8.00
N GLU A 60 17.24 -8.12 -8.16
CA GLU A 60 17.74 -7.31 -7.03
C GLU A 60 16.60 -6.86 -6.09
N ALA A 61 15.40 -6.59 -6.62
CA ALA A 61 14.24 -6.24 -5.79
C ALA A 61 13.65 -7.45 -5.04
N GLU A 62 13.67 -8.65 -5.64
CA GLU A 62 13.27 -9.90 -4.96
C GLU A 62 14.25 -10.26 -3.85
N ASP A 63 15.56 -10.15 -4.10
CA ASP A 63 16.61 -10.44 -3.11
C ASP A 63 16.56 -9.50 -1.89
N LEU A 64 16.08 -8.27 -2.09
CA LEU A 64 15.94 -7.27 -1.03
C LEU A 64 14.60 -7.34 -0.30
N ALA A 65 13.61 -8.06 -0.84
CA ALA A 65 12.29 -8.19 -0.23
C ALA A 65 12.36 -9.05 1.05
N ASN A 66 11.79 -8.53 2.13
CA ASN A 66 11.80 -9.20 3.42
C ASN A 66 10.49 -9.97 3.65
N TYR A 67 10.36 -11.11 2.99
CA TYR A 67 9.16 -11.96 3.10
C TYR A 67 8.99 -12.61 4.49
N ASP A 68 10.07 -12.73 5.27
CA ASP A 68 10.07 -13.29 6.63
C ASP A 68 9.68 -12.27 7.72
N GLN A 69 9.33 -11.04 7.32
CA GLN A 69 8.93 -9.99 8.26
C GLN A 69 7.65 -10.37 9.01
N PRO A 70 7.53 -10.02 10.31
CA PRO A 70 6.28 -10.14 11.04
C PRO A 70 5.11 -9.45 10.30
N PRO A 71 3.87 -9.96 10.44
CA PRO A 71 2.71 -9.39 9.78
C PRO A 71 2.58 -7.89 10.04
N LEU A 72 2.49 -7.11 8.97
CA LEU A 72 2.32 -5.67 9.05
C LEU A 72 0.90 -5.33 9.53
N ALA A 73 0.79 -4.47 10.52
CA ALA A 73 -0.50 -4.00 11.04
C ALA A 73 -1.02 -2.81 10.21
N ILE A 74 -1.30 -3.02 8.92
CA ILE A 74 -1.74 -1.97 8.00
C ILE A 74 -3.23 -2.17 7.68
N TYR A 75 -4.00 -1.08 7.81
CA TYR A 75 -5.45 -1.11 7.61
C TYR A 75 -5.92 0.05 6.74
N GLY A 76 -6.85 -0.26 5.83
CA GLY A 76 -7.54 0.72 5.01
C GLY A 76 -9.05 0.59 5.18
N SER A 77 -9.73 1.72 5.39
CA SER A 77 -11.17 1.78 5.42
C SER A 77 -11.73 2.96 4.64
N ASP A 78 -12.94 2.75 4.12
CA ASP A 78 -13.73 3.79 3.46
C ASP A 78 -15.22 3.55 3.73
N LEU A 79 -16.02 4.60 3.61
CA LEU A 79 -17.47 4.53 3.74
C LEU A 79 -18.11 3.81 2.53
N ASP A 80 -17.56 4.04 1.33
CA ASP A 80 -18.07 3.44 0.09
C ASP A 80 -17.56 2.01 -0.08
N PRO A 81 -18.43 0.98 0.00
CA PRO A 81 -18.01 -0.41 -0.14
C PRO A 81 -17.43 -0.71 -1.54
N LYS A 82 -17.84 0.01 -2.59
CA LYS A 82 -17.30 -0.19 -3.94
C LYS A 82 -15.83 0.18 -4.01
N VAL A 83 -15.47 1.25 -3.31
CA VAL A 83 -14.10 1.78 -3.25
C VAL A 83 -13.22 0.84 -2.43
N VAL A 84 -13.74 0.28 -1.34
CA VAL A 84 -13.07 -0.79 -0.59
C VAL A 84 -12.81 -2.03 -1.45
N GLU A 85 -13.76 -2.46 -2.28
CA GLU A 85 -13.54 -3.57 -3.21
C GLU A 85 -12.48 -3.25 -4.29
N ILE A 86 -12.44 -2.02 -4.79
CA ILE A 86 -11.37 -1.57 -5.69
C ILE A 86 -10.01 -1.64 -4.98
N ALA A 87 -9.92 -1.17 -3.74
CA ALA A 87 -8.69 -1.22 -2.96
C ALA A 87 -8.18 -2.65 -2.73
N LYS A 88 -9.09 -3.59 -2.41
CA LYS A 88 -8.76 -5.02 -2.31
C LYS A 88 -8.21 -5.58 -3.62
N ASN A 89 -8.87 -5.30 -4.75
CA ASN A 89 -8.43 -5.77 -6.05
C ASN A 89 -7.06 -5.20 -6.42
N ASN A 90 -6.81 -3.91 -6.16
CA ASN A 90 -5.51 -3.30 -6.37
C ASN A 90 -4.41 -3.94 -5.51
N ALA A 91 -4.72 -4.30 -4.25
CA ALA A 91 -3.77 -5.00 -3.39
C ALA A 91 -3.47 -6.42 -3.92
N ILE A 92 -4.47 -7.13 -4.44
CA ILE A 92 -4.28 -8.43 -5.11
C ILE A 92 -3.39 -8.28 -6.34
N GLU A 93 -3.68 -7.30 -7.21
CA GLU A 93 -2.88 -7.00 -8.40
C GLU A 93 -1.45 -6.59 -8.05
N ALA A 94 -1.23 -5.98 -6.88
CA ALA A 94 0.10 -5.65 -6.37
C ALA A 94 0.84 -6.82 -5.69
N GLY A 95 0.20 -7.98 -5.53
CA GLY A 95 0.77 -9.14 -4.83
C GLY A 95 0.73 -9.04 -3.30
N LEU A 96 -0.11 -8.16 -2.75
CA LEU A 96 -0.17 -7.80 -1.32
C LEU A 96 -1.51 -8.14 -0.68
N ALA A 97 -2.25 -9.11 -1.25
CA ALA A 97 -3.63 -9.43 -0.90
C ALA A 97 -3.87 -9.60 0.61
N ASP A 98 -2.93 -10.25 1.30
CA ASP A 98 -3.04 -10.60 2.72
C ASP A 98 -2.28 -9.65 3.66
N LEU A 99 -1.67 -8.59 3.12
CA LEU A 99 -0.82 -7.67 3.89
C LEU A 99 -1.56 -6.42 4.39
N VAL A 100 -2.75 -6.15 3.86
CA VAL A 100 -3.56 -4.99 4.25
C VAL A 100 -4.96 -5.46 4.66
N GLY A 101 -5.37 -5.05 5.87
CA GLY A 101 -6.73 -5.27 6.35
C GLY A 101 -7.69 -4.22 5.82
N TRP A 102 -8.66 -4.65 5.01
CA TRP A 102 -9.66 -3.77 4.41
C TRP A 102 -11.00 -3.82 5.13
N LYS A 103 -11.62 -2.66 5.40
CA LYS A 103 -12.92 -2.60 6.08
C LYS A 103 -13.80 -1.47 5.53
N GLN A 104 -15.07 -1.77 5.23
CA GLN A 104 -16.07 -0.72 5.07
C GLN A 104 -16.41 -0.13 6.45
N MET A 105 -16.15 1.16 6.65
CA MET A 105 -16.34 1.82 7.95
C MET A 105 -16.41 3.34 7.77
N GLU A 106 -17.30 3.98 8.51
CA GLU A 106 -17.27 5.44 8.65
C GLU A 106 -16.11 5.84 9.56
N ALA A 107 -15.34 6.86 9.18
CA ALA A 107 -14.19 7.31 9.97
C ALA A 107 -14.57 7.68 11.43
N ALA A 108 -15.79 8.16 11.66
CA ALA A 108 -16.33 8.47 12.98
C ALA A 108 -16.50 7.25 13.89
N ASP A 109 -16.65 6.06 13.32
CA ASP A 109 -16.79 4.79 14.05
C ASP A 109 -15.44 4.11 14.35
N PHE A 110 -14.34 4.72 13.91
CA PHE A 110 -13.01 4.17 14.11
C PHE A 110 -12.64 4.11 15.60
N HIS A 111 -12.19 2.93 16.03
CA HIS A 111 -11.59 2.71 17.33
C HIS A 111 -10.44 1.72 17.19
N SER A 112 -9.25 2.09 17.69
CA SER A 112 -8.13 1.17 17.77
C SER A 112 -8.21 0.33 19.06
N ARG A 113 -7.87 -0.96 18.95
CA ARG A 113 -7.64 -1.84 20.11
C ARG A 113 -6.17 -1.88 20.53
N GLN A 114 -5.30 -1.25 19.76
CA GLN A 114 -3.85 -1.22 19.96
C GLN A 114 -3.45 0.17 20.46
N GLU A 115 -2.53 0.23 21.41
CA GLU A 115 -1.93 1.50 21.83
C GLU A 115 -0.91 1.96 20.79
N GLY A 116 -0.91 3.25 20.48
CA GLY A 116 -0.03 3.84 19.45
C GLY A 116 -0.52 3.61 18.02
N GLY A 117 0.33 3.98 17.06
CA GLY A 117 0.04 3.89 15.62
C GLY A 117 -0.18 5.23 14.93
N TYR A 118 -0.24 5.17 13.61
CA TYR A 118 -0.33 6.32 12.72
C TYR A 118 -1.63 6.29 11.94
N ILE A 119 -2.33 7.42 11.92
CA ILE A 119 -3.42 7.65 10.97
C ILE A 119 -2.86 8.55 9.87
N VAL A 120 -2.88 8.06 8.64
CA VAL A 120 -2.49 8.81 7.45
C VAL A 120 -3.58 8.62 6.41
N SER A 121 -4.30 9.70 6.13
CA SER A 121 -5.44 9.67 5.22
C SER A 121 -5.45 10.87 4.30
N ASN A 122 -6.12 10.70 3.17
CA ASN A 122 -6.46 11.78 2.26
C ASN A 122 -8.00 11.98 2.27
N PRO A 123 -8.55 12.67 3.29
CA PRO A 123 -9.99 12.89 3.38
C PRO A 123 -10.50 13.70 2.18
N PRO A 124 -11.76 13.51 1.75
CA PRO A 124 -12.32 14.25 0.64
C PRO A 124 -12.27 15.76 0.90
N HIS A 125 -11.65 16.52 -0.01
CA HIS A 125 -11.63 17.98 0.06
C HIS A 125 -13.04 18.55 -0.21
N MET A 126 -13.53 19.32 0.74
CA MET A 126 -14.82 20.02 0.69
C MET A 126 -14.70 21.28 -0.17
N GLU A 127 -14.38 21.16 -1.46
CA GLU A 127 -14.38 22.27 -2.43
C GLU A 127 -15.43 22.02 -3.52
N ARG A 128 -16.70 22.01 -3.13
CA ARG A 128 -17.84 22.29 -4.01
C ARG A 128 -18.89 23.03 -3.18
N GLY A 129 -18.63 24.31 -2.92
CA GLY A 129 -19.57 25.29 -2.39
C GLY A 129 -19.72 26.44 -3.38
#